data_AF-A0A401THM7-F1
#
_entry.id   AF-A0A401THM7-F1
#
_cell.length_a   1.000
_cell.length_b   1.000
_cell.length_c   1.000
_cell.angle_alpha   90.00
_cell.angle_beta   90.00
_cell.angle_gamma   90.00
#
_symmetry.space_group_name_H-M   'P 1'
#
loop_
_entity.id
_entity.type
_entity.pdbx_description
1 polymer ?
#
loop_
_entity_poly.entity_id
_entity_poly.type
_entity_poly.pdbx_seq_one_letter_code
_entity_poly.pdbx_strand_id
1 'polypeptide(L)'
;SGHFFRQTRTATEWERISSGGRFVMSTNKAQNLFSLEIRDVRVEDTATYYCKARYWYYTHSDRPRLPVAQKLSLEVITETN
;
A
#
# COMPACT_ATOMS: atom_id res chain seq x y z
N SER A 1 9.97 7.99 -1.39
CA SER A 1 9.63 6.58 -1.73
C SER A 1 8.27 6.23 -1.14
N GLY A 2 7.50 5.39 -1.82
CA GLY A 2 6.26 4.81 -1.27
C GLY A 2 6.58 3.55 -0.47
N HIS A 3 5.90 3.35 0.65
CA HIS A 3 5.98 2.15 1.47
C HIS A 3 4.59 1.61 1.71
N PHE A 4 4.38 0.32 1.47
CA PHE A 4 3.10 -0.34 1.64
C PHE A 4 3.10 -1.22 2.86
N PHE A 5 1.94 -1.30 3.50
CA PHE A 5 1.73 -2.09 4.69
C PHE A 5 0.36 -2.76 4.62
N ARG A 6 0.22 -3.89 5.31
CA ARG A 6 -1.05 -4.60 5.48
C ARG A 6 -1.28 -4.98 6.94
N GLN A 7 -2.55 -5.11 7.29
CA GLN A 7 -3.00 -5.64 8.57
C GLN A 7 -4.21 -6.54 8.30
N THR A 8 -4.06 -7.83 8.56
CA THR A 8 -5.17 -8.80 8.50
C THR A 8 -6.14 -8.55 9.66
N ARG A 9 -7.35 -9.12 9.59
CA ARG A 9 -8.34 -8.99 10.69
C ARG A 9 -7.83 -9.52 12.04
N THR A 10 -6.95 -10.51 12.01
CA THR A 10 -6.39 -11.15 13.21
C THR A 10 -5.08 -10.51 13.69
N ALA A 11 -4.43 -9.67 12.88
CA ALA A 11 -3.16 -9.05 13.24
C ALA A 11 -3.36 -7.77 14.06
N THR A 12 -2.59 -7.63 15.15
CA THR A 12 -2.55 -6.42 15.97
C THR A 12 -1.58 -5.36 15.45
N GLU A 13 -0.64 -5.75 14.59
CA GLU A 13 0.40 -4.89 14.05
C GLU A 13 0.34 -4.79 12.52
N TRP A 14 0.92 -3.71 11.98
CA TRP A 14 1.06 -3.49 10.55
C TRP A 14 2.32 -4.14 10.00
N GLU A 15 2.17 -5.07 9.08
CA GLU A 15 3.28 -5.70 8.37
C GLU A 15 3.69 -4.83 7.18
N ARG A 16 4.99 -4.56 7.03
CA ARG A 16 5.53 -3.90 5.83
C ARG A 16 5.59 -4.91 4.70
N ILE A 17 4.99 -4.56 3.56
CA ILE A 17 5.04 -5.39 2.36
C ILE A 17 6.39 -5.15 1.68
N SER A 18 7.04 -6.24 1.27
CA SER A 18 8.22 -6.22 0.40
C SER A 18 7.80 -6.53 -1.04
N SER A 19 8.46 -5.89 -2.01
CA SER A 19 8.23 -6.23 -3.42
C SER A 19 8.88 -7.59 -3.72
N GLY A 20 8.14 -8.48 -4.35
CA GLY A 20 8.60 -9.83 -4.68
C GLY A 20 7.44 -10.83 -4.80
N GLY A 21 7.67 -11.89 -5.59
CA GLY A 21 6.66 -12.91 -5.83
C GLY A 21 5.37 -12.33 -6.42
N ARG A 22 4.27 -12.47 -5.68
CA ARG A 22 2.93 -11.98 -6.06
C ARG A 22 2.73 -10.47 -5.85
N PHE A 23 3.53 -9.83 -5.00
CA PHE A 23 3.42 -8.40 -4.69
C PHE A 23 4.38 -7.61 -5.57
N VAL A 24 3.83 -6.78 -6.45
CA VAL A 24 4.60 -5.94 -7.37
C VAL A 24 4.40 -4.48 -7.02
N MET A 25 5.48 -3.80 -6.60
CA MET A 25 5.46 -2.37 -6.31
C MET A 25 6.01 -1.57 -7.48
N SER A 26 5.32 -0.51 -7.87
CA SER A 26 5.78 0.40 -8.92
C SER A 26 5.64 1.86 -8.51
N THR A 27 6.42 2.73 -9.14
CA THR A 27 6.41 4.18 -8.89
C THR A 27 6.34 4.93 -10.21
N ASN A 28 5.30 5.73 -10.39
CA ASN A 28 5.21 6.71 -11.47
C ASN A 28 5.60 8.08 -10.92
N LYS A 29 6.86 8.49 -11.18
CA LYS A 29 7.39 9.77 -10.70
C LYS A 29 6.74 10.99 -11.36
N ALA A 30 6.32 10.88 -12.63
CA ALA A 30 5.68 11.97 -13.35
C ALA A 30 4.31 12.33 -12.74
N GLN A 31 3.60 11.33 -12.22
CA GLN A 31 2.28 11.49 -11.61
C GLN A 31 2.32 11.50 -10.06
N ASN A 32 3.51 11.39 -9.45
CA ASN A 32 3.67 11.20 -8.01
C ASN A 32 2.84 10.03 -7.44
N LEU A 33 2.69 8.95 -8.23
CA LEU A 33 1.86 7.80 -7.89
C LEU A 33 2.73 6.62 -7.46
N PHE A 34 2.32 5.98 -6.37
CA PHE A 34 2.88 4.70 -5.91
C PHE A 34 1.77 3.65 -6.02
N SER A 35 2.10 2.51 -6.63
CA SER A 35 1.13 1.43 -6.86
C SER A 35 1.63 0.12 -6.26
N LEU A 36 0.67 -0.64 -5.72
CA LEU A 36 0.84 -2.02 -5.29
C LEU A 36 -0.12 -2.88 -6.11
N GLU A 37 0.44 -3.77 -6.93
CA GLU A 37 -0.30 -4.79 -7.66
C GLU A 37 -0.11 -6.12 -6.92
N ILE A 38 -1.21 -6.82 -6.63
CA ILE A 38 -1.20 -8.16 -6.02
C ILE A 38 -1.67 -9.12 -7.11
N ARG A 39 -0.77 -10.00 -7.56
CA ARG A 39 -1.06 -11.03 -8.57
C ARG A 39 -1.54 -12.31 -7.91
N ASP A 40 -2.40 -13.05 -8.60
CA ASP A 40 -2.93 -14.33 -8.08
C ASP A 40 -3.49 -14.14 -6.65
N VAL A 41 -4.44 -13.21 -6.49
CA VAL A 41 -5.02 -12.81 -5.20
C VAL A 41 -5.70 -14.01 -4.54
N ARG A 42 -5.43 -14.23 -3.25
CA ARG A 42 -5.97 -15.35 -2.47
C ARG A 42 -6.70 -14.87 -1.23
N VAL A 43 -7.47 -15.76 -0.61
CA VAL A 43 -8.24 -15.44 0.61
C VAL A 43 -7.34 -14.90 1.72
N GLU A 44 -6.12 -15.41 1.83
CA GLU A 44 -5.13 -15.00 2.83
C GLU A 44 -4.61 -13.57 2.62
N ASP A 45 -4.82 -12.97 1.44
CA ASP A 45 -4.48 -11.57 1.17
C ASP A 45 -5.56 -10.60 1.68
N THR A 46 -6.66 -11.10 2.25
CA THR A 46 -7.71 -10.28 2.87
C THR A 46 -7.15 -9.49 4.04
N ALA A 47 -7.04 -8.17 3.86
CA ALA A 47 -6.44 -7.27 4.81
C ALA A 47 -6.86 -5.83 4.55
N THR A 48 -6.66 -4.98 5.55
CA THR A 48 -6.57 -3.53 5.31
C THR A 48 -5.16 -3.24 4.83
N TYR A 49 -5.03 -2.48 3.75
CA TYR A 49 -3.78 -2.02 3.19
C TYR A 49 -3.65 -0.51 3.40
N TYR A 50 -2.43 -0.01 3.61
CA TYR A 50 -2.17 1.42 3.48
C TYR A 50 -0.82 1.71 2.84
N CYS A 51 -0.73 2.88 2.21
CA CYS A 51 0.50 3.41 1.64
C CYS A 51 0.97 4.64 2.43
N LYS A 52 2.28 4.69 2.73
CA LYS A 52 2.97 5.84 3.30
C LYS A 52 4.03 6.33 2.33
N ALA A 53 3.84 7.54 1.81
CA ALA A 53 4.86 8.22 1.03
C ALA A 53 5.83 8.95 1.97
N ARG A 54 7.13 8.64 1.87
CA ARG A 54 8.20 9.42 2.50
C ARG A 54 8.75 10.42 1.49
N TYR A 55 8.62 11.71 1.80
CA TYR A 55 9.30 12.79 1.08
C TYR A 55 10.56 13.16 1.85
N TRP A 56 11.66 13.40 1.12
CA TRP A 56 12.85 14.04 1.66
C TRP A 56 12.64 15.54 1.46
N TYR A 57 12.57 16.32 2.54
CA TYR A 57 12.51 17.77 2.43
C TYR A 57 13.93 18.35 2.57
N TYR A 58 14.37 19.07 1.54
CA TYR A 58 15.23 20.24 1.74
C TYR A 58 14.32 21.45 1.58
N THR A 59 14.34 22.31 2.59
CA THR A 59 13.63 23.58 2.71
C THR A 59 13.47 24.34 1.40
N HIS A 60 12.30 24.32 0.78
CA HIS A 60 11.76 25.42 -0.03
C HIS A 60 10.25 25.47 0.21
N SER A 61 9.79 26.63 0.64
CA SER A 61 8.55 26.93 1.36
C SER A 61 7.24 26.82 0.56
N ASP A 62 7.20 26.17 -0.60
CA ASP A 62 5.97 26.08 -1.40
C ASP A 62 5.77 24.70 -2.03
N ARG A 63 5.37 23.70 -1.23
CA ARG A 63 4.40 22.66 -1.69
C ARG A 63 3.45 22.21 -0.57
N PRO A 64 2.14 22.03 -0.85
CA PRO A 64 1.10 21.86 0.17
C PRO A 64 1.11 20.47 0.80
N ARG A 65 0.57 20.42 2.04
CA ARG A 65 0.22 19.27 2.89
C ARG A 65 0.52 17.87 2.34
N LEU A 66 1.39 17.19 3.08
CA LEU A 66 1.75 15.76 3.04
C LEU A 66 0.58 14.86 2.62
N PRO A 67 0.79 13.82 1.79
CA PRO A 67 -0.31 12.97 1.38
C PRO A 67 -0.88 12.21 2.57
N VAL A 68 -2.20 12.22 2.62
CA VAL A 68 -3.04 11.36 3.45
C VAL A 68 -2.59 9.92 3.22
N ALA A 69 -2.36 9.17 4.31
CA ALA A 69 -2.20 7.73 4.20
C ALA A 69 -3.51 7.16 3.64
N GLN A 70 -3.47 6.70 2.39
CA GLN A 70 -4.64 6.11 1.76
C GLN A 70 -4.79 4.68 2.26
N LYS A 71 -5.93 4.39 2.88
CA LYS A 71 -6.31 3.05 3.33
C LYS A 71 -7.26 2.43 2.33
N LEU A 72 -7.04 1.16 2.04
CA LEU A 72 -7.89 0.35 1.17
C LEU A 72 -8.11 -1.00 1.85
N SER A 73 -9.37 -1.38 2.07
CA SER A 73 -9.71 -2.73 2.53
C SER A 73 -9.90 -3.62 1.31
N LEU A 74 -9.15 -4.71 1.24
CA LEU A 74 -9.33 -5.74 0.22
C LEU A 74 -9.96 -6.96 0.90
N GLU A 75 -11.14 -7.34 0.45
CA GLU A 75 -11.85 -8.54 0.90
C GLU A 75 -12.04 -9.47 -0.29
N VAL A 76 -11.51 -10.69 -0.17
CA VAL A 76 -11.66 -11.72 -1.19
C VAL A 76 -12.87 -12.54 -0.84
N ILE A 77 -13.95 -12.33 -1.60
CA ILE A 77 -15.19 -13.10 -1.45
C ILE A 77 -15.00 -14.42 -2.19
N THR A 78 -15.11 -15.54 -1.46
CA THR A 78 -15.21 -16.87 -2.08
C THR A 78 -16.68 -17.24 -2.14
N GLU A 79 -17.16 -17.64 -3.31
CA GLU A 79 -18.47 -18.27 -3.42
C GLU A 79 -18.37 -19.67 -2.80
N THR A 80 -18.90 -19.84 -1.61
CA THR A 80 -19.20 -21.17 -1.07
C THR A 80 -20.46 -21.65 -1.74
N ASN A 81 -20.33 -22.64 -2.63
CA ASN A 81 -21.45 -23.40 -3.17
C ASN A 81 -22.04 -24.33 -2.11
#